data_AF-A0A357M0W0-F1
#
_entry.id   AF-A0A357M0W0-F1
#
_cell.length_a   1.000
_cell.length_b   1.000
_cell.length_c   1.000
_cell.angle_alpha   90.00
_cell.angle_beta   90.00
_cell.angle_gamma   90.00
#
_symmetry.space_group_name_H-M   'P 1'
#
loop_
_entity.id
_entity.type
_entity.pdbx_description
1 polymer ?
#
loop_
_entity_poly.entity_id
_entity_poly.type
_entity_poly.pdbx_seq_one_letter_code
_entity_poly.pdbx_strand_id
1 'polypeptide(L)'
;MNPFIRWPEAITRCEAQSIPYVIATVIGREGSVPREPGSKMIVTAEHTFDTLGGGELEFMLTKKAREHLLTGKPDQILEKIPLAAAAGQCCGGSVSILLEVFCPSRPLLAVFGAGHVACALMTILSQLPIPVRWIDNRDDIVAQALPEAGNIQRCFGADAVKELKALPAGAQILILTHNHQLDYELLSAALKR
;
A
#
# COMPACT_ATOMS: atom_id res chain seq x y z
N MET A 1 -11.73 -9.05 -14.81
CA MET A 1 -12.05 -8.74 -13.39
C MET A 1 -13.56 -8.60 -13.23
N ASN A 2 -14.13 -9.05 -12.12
CA ASN A 2 -15.58 -9.00 -11.88
C ASN A 2 -16.04 -7.54 -11.67
N PRO A 3 -16.88 -6.96 -12.54
CA PRO A 3 -17.33 -5.57 -12.44
C PRO A 3 -18.35 -5.31 -11.31
N PHE A 4 -18.80 -6.33 -10.58
CA PHE A 4 -19.84 -6.22 -9.55
C PHE A 4 -19.32 -6.11 -8.11
N ILE A 5 -18.01 -5.94 -7.91
CA ILE A 5 -17.41 -5.81 -6.57
C ILE A 5 -17.84 -4.47 -5.95
N ARG A 6 -18.36 -4.51 -4.72
CA ARG A 6 -18.75 -3.30 -3.97
C ARG A 6 -17.51 -2.55 -3.46
N TRP A 7 -17.64 -1.24 -3.23
CA TRP A 7 -16.50 -0.43 -2.78
C TRP A 7 -15.76 -0.97 -1.52
N PRO A 8 -16.41 -1.58 -0.49
CA PRO A 8 -15.67 -2.09 0.68
C PRO A 8 -14.81 -3.32 0.35
N GLU A 9 -15.31 -4.19 -0.52
CA GLU A 9 -14.59 -5.38 -0.99
C GLU A 9 -13.41 -4.97 -1.88
N ALA A 10 -13.59 -3.92 -2.70
CA ALA A 10 -12.52 -3.36 -3.52
C ALA A 10 -11.37 -2.81 -2.66
N ILE A 11 -11.67 -2.08 -1.58
CA ILE A 11 -10.66 -1.60 -0.61
C ILE A 11 -9.91 -2.78 -0.01
N THR A 12 -10.62 -3.75 0.55
CA THR A 12 -10.01 -4.96 1.16
C THR A 12 -9.04 -5.63 0.18
N ARG A 13 -9.41 -5.73 -1.10
CA ARG A 13 -8.56 -6.32 -2.13
C ARG A 13 -7.32 -5.47 -2.42
N CYS A 14 -7.48 -4.15 -2.54
CA CYS A 14 -6.37 -3.24 -2.79
C CYS A 14 -5.35 -3.27 -1.63
N GLU A 15 -5.83 -3.26 -0.39
CA GLU A 15 -5.00 -3.42 0.81
C GLU A 15 -4.27 -4.77 0.85
N ALA A 16 -4.99 -5.86 0.52
CA ALA A 16 -4.43 -7.20 0.49
C ALA A 16 -3.28 -7.33 -0.52
N GLN A 17 -3.36 -6.62 -1.65
CA GLN A 17 -2.43 -6.69 -2.78
C GLN A 17 -1.44 -5.51 -2.84
N SER A 18 -1.51 -4.58 -1.88
CA SER A 18 -0.73 -3.32 -1.90
C SER A 18 -0.88 -2.53 -3.20
N ILE A 19 -2.11 -2.49 -3.72
CA ILE A 19 -2.45 -1.70 -4.91
C ILE A 19 -2.86 -0.30 -4.45
N PRO A 20 -2.22 0.78 -4.93
CA PRO A 20 -2.67 2.14 -4.68
C PRO A 20 -4.07 2.41 -5.25
N TYR A 21 -4.90 3.13 -4.50
CA TYR A 21 -6.28 3.41 -4.86
C TYR A 21 -6.74 4.77 -4.32
N VAL A 22 -7.81 5.29 -4.90
CA VAL A 22 -8.50 6.50 -4.45
C VAL A 22 -9.93 6.15 -4.07
N ILE A 23 -10.38 6.64 -2.92
CA ILE A 23 -11.80 6.64 -2.57
C ILE A 23 -12.39 7.98 -2.99
N ALA A 24 -13.31 7.95 -3.95
CA ALA A 24 -14.14 9.10 -4.30
C ALA A 24 -15.45 9.03 -3.52
N THR A 25 -15.69 9.99 -2.64
CA THR A 25 -16.88 10.05 -1.79
C THR A 25 -17.71 11.29 -2.11
N VAL A 26 -19.01 11.13 -2.36
CA VAL A 26 -19.94 12.27 -2.37
C VAL A 26 -20.13 12.72 -0.92
N ILE A 27 -19.67 13.93 -0.58
CA ILE A 27 -19.80 14.48 0.77
C ILE A 27 -20.88 15.56 0.87
N GLY A 28 -21.37 16.06 -0.25
CA GLY A 28 -22.42 17.07 -0.29
C GLY A 28 -23.05 17.20 -1.66
N ARG A 29 -24.26 17.77 -1.68
CA ARG A 29 -24.98 18.07 -2.92
C ARG A 29 -25.81 19.35 -2.81
N GLU A 30 -26.00 20.00 -3.94
CA GLU A 30 -26.97 21.07 -4.14
C GLU A 30 -27.82 20.72 -5.36
N GLY A 31 -29.13 20.92 -5.28
CA GLY A 31 -30.05 20.58 -6.38
C GLY A 31 -30.19 19.08 -6.64
N SER A 32 -30.54 18.75 -7.89
CA SER A 32 -30.74 17.38 -8.36
C SER A 32 -29.43 16.78 -8.83
N VAL A 33 -29.04 15.64 -8.24
CA VAL A 33 -27.78 14.94 -8.49
C VAL A 33 -28.05 13.43 -8.55
N PRO A 34 -27.22 12.64 -9.24
CA PRO A 34 -27.50 11.22 -9.49
C PRO A 34 -27.32 10.31 -8.27
N ARG A 35 -26.56 10.74 -7.25
CA ARG A 35 -26.28 9.96 -6.03
C ARG A 35 -26.25 10.85 -4.79
N GLU A 36 -26.66 10.26 -3.67
CA GLU A 36 -26.72 10.94 -2.37
C GLU A 36 -25.34 10.96 -1.67
N PRO A 37 -25.11 11.90 -0.75
CA PRO A 37 -23.94 11.88 0.12
C PRO A 37 -23.74 10.53 0.81
N GLY A 38 -22.48 10.12 0.96
CA GLY A 38 -22.08 8.80 1.43
C GLY A 38 -21.87 7.77 0.32
N SER A 39 -22.32 8.06 -0.92
CA SER A 39 -21.99 7.23 -2.08
C SER A 39 -20.48 7.25 -2.35
N LYS A 40 -19.91 6.08 -2.66
CA LYS A 40 -18.46 5.89 -2.84
C LYS A 40 -18.16 5.14 -4.13
N MET A 41 -17.04 5.48 -4.74
CA MET A 41 -16.43 4.78 -5.88
C MET A 41 -14.94 4.64 -5.62
N ILE A 42 -14.37 3.50 -5.98
CA ILE A 42 -12.93 3.23 -5.85
C ILE A 42 -12.29 3.33 -7.22
N VAL A 43 -11.16 4.04 -7.30
CA VAL A 43 -10.37 4.16 -8.53
C VAL A 43 -8.97 3.63 -8.28
N THR A 44 -8.50 2.71 -9.12
CA THR A 44 -7.10 2.31 -9.21
C THR A 44 -6.49 2.79 -10.53
N ALA A 45 -5.20 2.52 -10.74
CA ALA A 45 -4.53 2.80 -12.00
C ALA A 45 -5.25 2.16 -13.21
N GLU A 46 -5.85 0.98 -13.02
CA GLU A 46 -6.39 0.15 -14.11
C GLU A 46 -7.92 0.02 -14.07
N HIS A 47 -8.52 0.07 -12.87
CA HIS A 47 -9.92 -0.30 -12.68
C HIS A 47 -10.69 0.74 -11.86
N THR A 48 -12.01 0.68 -11.98
CA THR A 48 -12.97 1.39 -11.15
C THR A 48 -13.95 0.40 -10.55
N PHE A 49 -14.44 0.68 -9.33
CA PHE A 49 -15.39 -0.17 -8.60
C PHE A 49 -16.48 0.68 -7.98
N ASP A 50 -17.72 0.16 -8.02
CA ASP A 50 -18.93 0.91 -7.69
C ASP A 50 -19.11 2.17 -8.56
N THR A 51 -20.15 2.97 -8.30
CA THR A 51 -20.53 4.11 -9.16
C THR A 51 -21.09 5.28 -8.36
N LEU A 52 -20.71 6.50 -8.74
CA LEU A 52 -21.27 7.77 -8.27
C LEU A 52 -22.41 8.29 -9.15
N GLY A 53 -22.93 7.48 -10.07
CA GLY A 53 -24.06 7.84 -10.93
C GLY A 53 -23.77 7.84 -12.43
N GLY A 54 -22.56 7.46 -12.85
CA GLY A 54 -22.15 7.35 -14.24
C GLY A 54 -21.86 8.69 -14.92
N GLY A 55 -21.60 8.63 -16.23
CA GLY A 55 -21.45 9.80 -17.10
C GLY A 55 -20.12 10.54 -16.95
N GLU A 56 -20.13 11.82 -17.35
CA GLU A 56 -18.90 12.64 -17.40
C GLU A 56 -18.28 12.87 -16.02
N LEU A 57 -19.10 12.94 -14.96
CA LEU A 57 -18.62 13.10 -13.59
C LEU A 57 -17.61 12.01 -13.23
N GLU A 58 -17.94 10.74 -13.47
CA GLU A 58 -17.06 9.62 -13.15
C GLU A 58 -15.81 9.60 -14.03
N PHE A 59 -15.94 9.98 -15.30
CA PHE A 59 -14.80 10.08 -16.21
C PHE A 59 -13.78 11.11 -15.70
N MET A 60 -14.24 12.31 -15.36
CA MET A 60 -13.38 13.37 -14.81
C MET A 60 -12.73 12.96 -13.48
N LEU A 61 -13.52 12.39 -12.56
CA LEU A 61 -13.01 11.93 -11.26
C LEU A 61 -12.00 10.79 -11.42
N THR A 62 -12.24 9.85 -12.34
CA THR A 62 -11.31 8.74 -12.61
C THR A 62 -9.98 9.25 -13.16
N LYS A 63 -10.02 10.18 -14.11
CA LYS A 63 -8.82 10.80 -14.66
C LYS A 63 -8.02 11.50 -13.56
N LYS A 64 -8.67 12.35 -12.77
CA LYS A 64 -8.02 13.09 -11.68
C LYS A 64 -7.46 12.17 -10.61
N ALA A 65 -8.24 11.18 -10.17
CA ALA A 65 -7.77 10.18 -9.20
C ALA A 65 -6.49 9.48 -9.68
N ARG A 66 -6.42 9.10 -10.96
CA ARG A 66 -5.22 8.48 -11.54
C ARG A 66 -4.03 9.42 -11.61
N GLU A 67 -4.24 10.70 -11.91
CA GLU A 67 -3.18 11.71 -11.84
C GLU A 67 -2.57 11.81 -10.43
N HIS A 68 -3.40 11.80 -9.38
CA HIS A 68 -2.90 11.81 -8.01
C HIS A 68 -2.21 10.48 -7.61
N LEU A 69 -2.68 9.33 -8.12
CA LEU A 69 -2.01 8.04 -7.87
C LEU A 69 -0.57 8.00 -8.42
N LEU A 70 -0.29 8.73 -9.52
CA LEU A 70 1.07 8.81 -10.08
C LEU A 70 2.07 9.50 -9.13
N THR A 71 1.60 10.28 -8.16
CA THR A 71 2.48 10.92 -7.17
C THR A 71 3.08 9.91 -6.17
N GLY A 72 2.43 8.74 -6.01
CA GLY A 72 2.83 7.71 -5.07
C GLY A 72 2.75 8.11 -3.60
N LYS A 73 1.99 9.16 -3.27
CA LYS A 73 1.85 9.69 -1.91
C LYS A 73 0.37 9.74 -1.48
N PRO A 74 0.07 9.53 -0.19
CA PRO A 74 -1.24 9.84 0.36
C PRO A 74 -1.59 11.31 0.17
N ASP A 75 -2.86 11.58 -0.13
CA ASP A 75 -3.36 12.93 -0.43
C ASP A 75 -4.88 13.00 -0.19
N GLN A 76 -5.40 14.20 0.05
CA GLN A 76 -6.84 14.46 0.20
C GLN A 76 -7.25 15.71 -0.57
N ILE A 77 -8.22 15.56 -1.47
CA ILE A 77 -8.64 16.62 -2.38
C ILE A 77 -10.14 16.80 -2.30
N LEU A 78 -10.57 18.05 -2.11
CA LEU A 78 -11.98 18.42 -2.10
C LEU A 78 -12.34 19.14 -3.40
N GLU A 79 -13.35 18.63 -4.11
CA GLU A 79 -13.82 19.18 -5.37
C GLU A 79 -15.30 19.52 -5.31
N LYS A 80 -15.69 20.69 -5.81
CA LYS A 80 -17.10 21.03 -6.05
C LYS A 80 -17.33 21.09 -7.56
N ILE A 81 -18.16 20.18 -8.07
CA ILE A 81 -18.36 19.99 -9.51
C ILE A 81 -19.81 20.37 -9.87
N PRO A 82 -20.01 21.43 -10.69
CA PRO A 82 -21.33 21.74 -11.23
C PRO A 82 -21.71 20.73 -12.32
N LEU A 83 -22.90 20.12 -12.22
CA LEU A 83 -23.35 19.09 -13.15
C LEU A 83 -23.87 19.67 -14.48
N ALA A 84 -24.36 20.91 -14.45
CA ALA A 84 -24.96 21.59 -15.60
C ALA A 84 -23.95 21.90 -16.74
N ALA A 85 -22.67 22.11 -16.41
CA ALA A 85 -21.64 22.47 -17.38
C ALA A 85 -20.83 21.26 -17.90
N ALA A 86 -20.86 20.14 -17.17
CA ALA A 86 -20.03 18.98 -17.48
C ALA A 86 -20.74 17.94 -18.37
N ALA A 87 -22.08 17.89 -18.44
CA ALA A 87 -22.74 16.69 -18.98
C ALA A 87 -23.87 16.90 -19.98
N GLY A 88 -24.13 18.12 -20.49
CA GLY A 88 -25.25 18.34 -21.43
C GLY A 88 -26.62 17.88 -20.89
N GLN A 89 -26.76 17.82 -19.56
CA GLN A 89 -27.95 17.33 -18.86
C GLN A 89 -28.64 18.49 -18.13
N CYS A 90 -29.98 18.52 -18.18
CA CYS A 90 -30.86 19.57 -17.66
C CYS A 90 -30.89 19.72 -16.11
N CYS A 91 -30.02 19.03 -15.36
CA CYS A 91 -30.05 19.03 -13.90
C CYS A 91 -29.04 20.05 -13.36
N GLY A 92 -29.54 21.20 -12.91
CA GLY A 92 -28.78 22.34 -12.35
C GLY A 92 -28.13 22.12 -10.98
N GLY A 93 -27.76 20.89 -10.64
CA GLY A 93 -27.14 20.56 -9.36
C GLY A 93 -25.62 20.72 -9.32
N SER A 94 -25.05 20.67 -8.12
CA SER A 94 -23.60 20.53 -7.91
C SER A 94 -23.32 19.45 -6.87
N VAL A 95 -22.19 18.77 -7.00
CA VAL A 95 -21.73 17.74 -6.06
C VAL A 95 -20.40 18.12 -5.46
N SER A 96 -20.24 17.89 -4.15
CA SER A 96 -18.97 17.99 -3.47
C SER A 96 -18.38 16.59 -3.30
N ILE A 97 -17.20 16.37 -3.87
CA ILE A 97 -16.50 15.09 -3.87
C ILE A 97 -15.21 15.22 -3.07
N LEU A 98 -15.01 14.31 -2.11
CA LEU A 98 -13.73 14.08 -1.47
C LEU A 98 -13.02 12.93 -2.17
N LEU A 99 -11.82 13.19 -2.69
CA LEU A 99 -10.89 12.19 -3.17
C LEU A 99 -9.85 11.93 -2.08
N GLU A 100 -9.78 10.70 -1.60
CA GLU A 100 -8.79 10.27 -0.60
C GLU A 100 -7.85 9.26 -1.27
N VAL A 101 -6.57 9.61 -1.39
CA VAL A 101 -5.56 8.79 -2.04
C VAL A 101 -4.87 7.92 -1.00
N PHE A 102 -4.92 6.61 -1.23
CA PHE A 102 -4.28 5.60 -0.41
C PHE A 102 -3.16 4.96 -1.21
N CYS A 103 -1.97 4.92 -0.63
CA CYS A 103 -0.82 4.20 -1.17
C CYS A 103 -0.41 3.12 -0.16
N PRO A 104 -1.14 1.99 -0.09
CA PRO A 104 -0.78 0.91 0.80
C PRO A 104 0.63 0.45 0.47
N SER A 105 1.51 0.50 1.47
CA SER A 105 2.87 -0.02 1.36
C SER A 105 3.11 -1.02 2.47
N ARG A 106 3.75 -2.12 2.11
CA ARG A 106 4.26 -3.12 3.05
C ARG A 106 5.77 -3.03 2.98
N PRO A 107 6.39 -2.12 3.77
CA PRO A 107 7.83 -1.95 3.69
C PRO A 107 8.50 -3.30 3.98
N LEU A 108 9.53 -3.61 3.18
CA LEU A 108 10.37 -4.77 3.42
C LEU A 108 10.97 -4.67 4.81
N LEU A 109 10.77 -5.71 5.63
CA LEU A 109 11.46 -5.85 6.91
C LEU A 109 12.71 -6.70 6.70
N ALA A 110 13.88 -6.08 6.81
CA ALA A 110 15.16 -6.77 6.82
C ALA A 110 15.54 -7.12 8.27
N VAL A 111 15.65 -8.41 8.57
CA VAL A 111 16.05 -8.92 9.89
C VAL A 111 17.44 -9.48 9.78
N PHE A 112 18.39 -8.88 10.50
CA PHE A 112 19.79 -9.30 10.55
C PHE A 112 20.05 -10.15 11.80
N GLY A 113 20.61 -11.33 11.59
CA GLY A 113 20.84 -12.32 12.64
C GLY A 113 19.76 -13.39 12.66
N ALA A 114 20.19 -14.64 12.80
CA ALA A 114 19.36 -15.83 12.89
C ALA A 114 19.56 -16.57 14.22
N GLY A 115 19.71 -15.82 15.31
CA GLY A 115 19.72 -16.36 16.67
C GLY A 115 18.31 -16.76 17.15
N HIS A 116 18.22 -17.30 18.36
CA HIS A 116 16.95 -17.77 18.95
C HIS A 116 15.82 -16.73 18.92
N VAL A 117 16.14 -15.46 19.19
CA VAL A 117 15.16 -14.36 19.17
C VAL A 117 14.60 -14.14 17.76
N ALA A 118 15.47 -14.13 16.75
CA ALA A 118 15.04 -13.98 15.36
C ALA A 118 14.19 -15.17 14.90
N CYS A 119 14.57 -16.40 15.27
CA CYS A 119 13.76 -17.60 14.97
C CYS A 119 12.35 -17.51 15.58
N ALA A 120 12.24 -17.12 16.85
CA ALA A 120 10.94 -16.93 17.51
C ALA A 120 10.11 -15.83 16.82
N LEU A 121 10.76 -14.74 16.41
CA LEU A 121 10.12 -13.66 15.68
C LEU A 121 9.60 -14.12 14.31
N MET A 122 10.34 -14.98 13.59
CA MET A 122 9.90 -15.51 12.29
C MET A 122 8.58 -16.30 12.39
N THR A 123 8.31 -16.98 13.50
CA THR A 123 7.02 -17.66 13.74
C THR A 123 5.85 -16.68 13.72
N ILE A 124 6.04 -15.46 14.24
CA ILE A 124 5.01 -14.41 14.22
C ILE A 124 4.96 -13.75 12.84
N LEU A 125 6.12 -13.36 12.31
CA LEU A 125 6.21 -12.64 11.03
C LEU A 125 5.71 -13.47 9.83
N SER A 126 5.84 -14.79 9.87
CA SER A 126 5.30 -15.70 8.84
C SER A 126 3.78 -15.62 8.67
N GLN A 127 3.07 -15.15 9.69
CA GLN A 127 1.61 -15.02 9.68
C GLN A 127 1.16 -13.62 9.25
N LEU A 128 2.09 -12.67 9.14
CA LEU A 128 1.80 -11.29 8.80
C LEU A 128 1.98 -11.06 7.30
N PRO A 129 1.18 -10.18 6.70
CA PRO A 129 1.31 -9.85 5.29
C PRO A 129 2.46 -8.84 5.07
N ILE A 130 3.64 -9.12 5.59
CA ILE A 130 4.83 -8.26 5.50
C ILE A 130 5.92 -9.04 4.78
N PRO A 131 6.54 -8.52 3.71
CA PRO A 131 7.70 -9.15 3.11
C PRO A 131 8.89 -9.03 4.07
N VAL A 132 9.56 -10.15 4.32
CA VAL A 132 10.69 -10.24 5.24
C VAL A 132 11.90 -10.78 4.50
N ARG A 133 13.07 -10.14 4.68
CA ARG A 133 14.36 -10.67 4.26
C ARG A 133 15.16 -11.00 5.51
N TRP A 134 15.41 -12.28 5.74
CA TRP A 134 16.10 -12.78 6.92
C TRP A 134 17.55 -13.12 6.58
N ILE A 135 18.48 -12.35 7.12
CA ILE A 135 19.88 -12.26 6.68
C ILE A 135 20.79 -12.67 7.82
N ASP A 136 21.76 -13.55 7.55
CA ASP A 136 22.83 -13.90 8.48
C ASP A 136 24.07 -14.33 7.66
N ASN A 137 25.26 -13.99 8.13
CA ASN A 137 26.51 -14.29 7.41
C ASN A 137 26.86 -15.78 7.41
N ARG A 138 26.26 -16.55 8.32
CA ARG A 138 26.46 -18.00 8.43
C ARG A 138 25.60 -18.73 7.40
N ASP A 139 26.16 -19.73 6.74
CA ASP A 139 25.48 -20.61 5.78
C ASP A 139 25.02 -21.94 6.42
N ASP A 140 25.57 -22.28 7.58
CA ASP A 140 25.32 -23.50 8.36
C ASP A 140 24.11 -23.40 9.30
N ILE A 141 23.31 -22.34 9.19
CA ILE A 141 22.11 -22.16 10.02
C ILE A 141 21.05 -23.19 9.62
N VAL A 142 20.91 -24.19 10.46
CA VAL A 142 19.73 -25.06 10.46
C VAL A 142 18.59 -24.25 11.09
N ALA A 143 17.87 -23.49 10.26
CA ALA A 143 16.64 -22.87 10.70
C ALA A 143 15.72 -24.00 11.19
N GLN A 144 15.45 -24.05 12.51
CA GLN A 144 14.39 -24.89 13.05
C GLN A 144 13.15 -24.68 12.18
N ALA A 145 12.51 -25.77 11.76
CA ALA A 145 11.48 -25.76 10.73
C ALA A 145 10.54 -24.56 10.86
N LEU A 146 10.80 -23.51 10.09
CA LEU A 146 9.82 -22.45 9.95
C LEU A 146 8.68 -23.02 9.12
N PRO A 147 7.42 -22.66 9.42
CA PRO A 147 6.33 -22.93 8.49
C PRO A 147 6.71 -22.41 7.10
N GLU A 148 6.31 -23.12 6.04
CA GLU A 148 6.50 -22.65 4.66
C GLU A 148 5.76 -21.32 4.47
N ALA A 149 6.49 -20.23 4.67
CA ALA A 149 5.96 -18.88 4.66
C ALA A 149 6.47 -18.17 3.41
N GLY A 150 5.58 -17.96 2.44
CA GLY A 150 5.92 -17.32 1.16
C GLY A 150 6.37 -15.86 1.28
N ASN A 151 6.23 -15.23 2.45
CA ASN A 151 6.64 -13.87 2.71
C ASN A 151 8.06 -13.74 3.29
N ILE A 152 8.74 -14.83 3.64
CA ILE A 152 10.09 -14.81 4.23
C ILE A 152 11.13 -15.31 3.22
N GLN A 153 12.01 -14.41 2.79
CA GLN A 153 13.19 -14.74 1.99
C GLN A 153 14.40 -14.96 2.91
N ARG A 154 15.03 -16.14 2.84
CA ARG A 154 16.26 -16.45 3.59
C ARG A 154 17.49 -16.08 2.76
N CYS A 155 18.40 -15.33 3.37
CA CYS A 155 19.64 -14.84 2.77
C CYS A 155 20.81 -15.18 3.69
N PHE A 156 21.07 -16.48 3.85
CA PHE A 156 22.13 -17.03 4.71
C PHE A 156 23.42 -17.22 3.91
N GLY A 157 24.57 -17.03 4.56
CA GLY A 157 25.89 -17.02 3.91
C GLY A 157 26.20 -15.72 3.15
N ALA A 158 25.29 -14.76 3.13
CA ALA A 158 25.47 -13.48 2.45
C ALA A 158 26.14 -12.46 3.38
N ASP A 159 26.92 -11.54 2.81
CA ASP A 159 27.47 -10.40 3.57
C ASP A 159 26.33 -9.45 4.00
N ALA A 160 26.03 -9.43 5.30
CA ALA A 160 24.94 -8.63 5.84
C ALA A 160 25.06 -7.13 5.54
N VAL A 161 26.27 -6.56 5.53
CA VAL A 161 26.45 -5.12 5.26
C VAL A 161 26.17 -4.80 3.80
N LYS A 162 26.58 -5.68 2.88
CA LYS A 162 26.25 -5.59 1.45
C LYS A 162 24.76 -5.72 1.21
N GLU A 163 24.11 -6.68 1.86
CA GLU A 163 22.66 -6.88 1.79
C GLU A 163 21.90 -5.64 2.28
N LEU A 164 22.33 -5.05 3.40
CA LEU A 164 21.76 -3.81 3.94
C LEU A 164 21.86 -2.64 2.94
N LYS A 165 23.01 -2.46 2.29
CA LYS A 165 23.21 -1.42 1.27
C LYS A 165 22.35 -1.64 0.02
N ALA A 166 21.98 -2.89 -0.27
CA ALA A 166 21.15 -3.24 -1.43
C ALA A 166 19.63 -3.16 -1.15
N LEU A 167 19.19 -2.92 0.09
CA LEU A 167 17.77 -2.79 0.42
C LEU A 167 17.11 -1.64 -0.36
N PRO A 168 15.81 -1.74 -0.70
CA PRO A 168 15.07 -0.62 -1.29
C PRO A 168 14.90 0.54 -0.29
N ALA A 169 14.64 1.75 -0.81
CA ALA A 169 14.30 2.89 0.04
C ALA A 169 13.03 2.59 0.87
N GLY A 170 12.99 3.06 2.11
CA GLY A 170 11.87 2.82 3.03
C GLY A 170 11.82 1.41 3.65
N ALA A 171 12.79 0.54 3.36
CA ALA A 171 12.91 -0.73 4.06
C ALA A 171 13.13 -0.51 5.57
N GLN A 172 12.47 -1.32 6.39
CA GLN A 172 12.64 -1.34 7.84
C GLN A 172 13.76 -2.31 8.20
N ILE A 173 14.60 -1.93 9.16
CA ILE A 173 15.80 -2.68 9.54
C ILE A 173 15.69 -3.09 11.00
N LEU A 174 15.88 -4.38 11.27
CA LEU A 174 15.94 -4.96 12.60
C LEU A 174 17.24 -5.72 12.77
N ILE A 175 18.09 -5.28 13.70
CA ILE A 175 19.42 -5.83 13.95
C ILE A 175 19.37 -6.67 15.24
N LEU A 176 19.55 -7.98 15.10
CA LEU A 176 19.50 -8.98 16.17
C LEU A 176 20.68 -9.96 16.06
N THR A 177 21.85 -9.48 15.63
CA THR A 177 23.03 -10.34 15.57
C THR A 177 23.59 -10.57 16.98
N HIS A 178 24.53 -11.50 17.10
CA HIS A 178 25.24 -11.78 18.35
C HIS A 178 26.64 -11.14 18.37
N ASN A 179 27.01 -10.40 17.33
CA ASN A 179 28.34 -9.83 17.15
C ASN A 179 28.25 -8.31 17.20
N HIS A 180 28.74 -7.73 18.30
CA HIS A 180 28.72 -6.29 18.53
C HIS A 180 29.40 -5.46 17.43
N GLN A 181 30.48 -5.98 16.83
CA GLN A 181 31.17 -5.29 15.74
C GLN A 181 30.29 -5.25 14.47
N LEU A 182 29.63 -6.37 14.16
CA LEU A 182 28.71 -6.44 13.03
C LEU A 182 27.47 -5.55 13.25
N ASP A 183 26.90 -5.53 14.46
CA ASP A 183 25.78 -4.65 14.80
C ASP A 183 26.15 -3.18 14.60
N TYR A 184 27.35 -2.79 15.02
CA TYR A 184 27.87 -1.44 14.81
C TYR A 184 27.99 -1.10 13.32
N GLU A 185 28.55 -2.02 12.53
CA GLU A 185 28.70 -1.84 11.08
C GLU A 185 27.36 -1.71 10.36
N LEU A 186 26.40 -2.57 10.71
CA LEU A 186 25.04 -2.54 10.17
C LEU A 186 24.32 -1.25 10.55
N LEU A 187 24.37 -0.84 11.82
CA LEU A 187 23.76 0.39 12.29
C LEU A 187 24.39 1.63 11.63
N SER A 188 25.72 1.67 11.54
CA SER A 188 26.44 2.75 10.85
C SER A 188 26.06 2.83 9.37
N ALA A 189 25.94 1.69 8.69
CA ALA A 189 25.52 1.64 7.30
C ALA A 189 24.05 2.04 7.12
N ALA A 190 23.16 1.64 8.04
CA ALA A 190 21.75 2.02 8.03
C ALA A 190 21.55 3.53 8.17
N LEU A 191 22.28 4.17 9.08
CA LEU A 191 22.19 5.62 9.33
C LEU A 191 22.76 6.49 8.19
N LYS A 192 23.53 5.90 7.27
CA LYS A 192 24.14 6.59 6.12
C LYS A 192 23.36 6.42 4.81
N ARG A 193 22.27 5.65 4.81
CA ARG A 193 21.39 5.45 3.66
C ARG A 193 20.37 6.59 3.54
#